data_AF-A0A957NAH5-F1
#
_entry.id   AF-A0A957NAH5-F1
#
_cell.length_a   1.000
_cell.length_b   1.000
_cell.length_c   1.000
_cell.angle_alpha   90.00
_cell.angle_beta   90.00
_cell.angle_gamma   90.00
#
_symmetry.space_group_name_H-M   'P 1'
#
loop_
_entity.id
_entity.type
_entity.pdbx_description
1 polymer ?
#
loop_
_entity_poly.entity_id
_entity_poly.type
_entity_poly.pdbx_seq_one_letter_code
_entity_poly.pdbx_strand_id
1 'polypeptide(L)'
;MTQRSEDAATPIVVTEIRYPHATLTLRAAGHAHAGLRTDIVQWQIDAHAEPVTTALWLQVQDHAARCAPAGLAPSPYVYAHPADDVPSWTGLQDLFTTHVDPPLEAVARELVLVSPTHPLQVASAYDHGPASGLSTDLFKVEPGVPVTGVICLPQAHRDVVAMDAGWVDAALAQERRFWRNLPLVETIAIPNAAIMDMLTACARNILQAREVKDGLPEFQVGPTVYRGLWVIDGYFFLEAARFL
;
A
#
# COMPACT_ATOMS: atom_id res chain seq x y z
N MET A 1 13.70 5.09 10.36
CA MET A 1 12.50 5.21 9.50
C MET A 1 11.84 6.54 9.82
N THR A 2 11.41 7.29 8.81
CA THR A 2 10.59 8.50 8.96
C THR A 2 9.33 8.36 8.12
N GLN A 3 8.23 8.96 8.56
CA GLN A 3 6.95 8.93 7.86
C GLN A 3 6.31 10.30 7.93
N ARG A 4 5.73 10.75 6.81
CA ARG A 4 5.08 12.06 6.68
C ARG A 4 4.00 11.99 5.59
N SER A 5 3.03 12.90 5.61
CA SER A 5 2.25 13.16 4.40
C SER A 5 3.12 13.88 3.36
N GLU A 6 2.81 13.71 2.07
CA GLU A 6 3.47 14.42 0.97
C GLU A 6 3.29 15.94 1.13
N ASP A 7 2.07 16.36 1.48
CA ASP A 7 1.76 17.71 1.93
C ASP A 7 0.56 17.67 2.90
N ALA A 8 0.12 18.84 3.37
CA ALA A 8 -0.99 18.95 4.32
C ALA A 8 -2.35 18.55 3.73
N ALA A 9 -2.58 18.80 2.44
CA ALA A 9 -3.89 18.62 1.79
C ALA A 9 -4.09 17.19 1.26
N THR A 10 -3.00 16.52 0.88
CA THR A 10 -3.05 15.22 0.21
C THR A 10 -2.82 14.07 1.19
N PRO A 11 -3.65 13.02 1.16
CA PRO A 11 -3.49 11.83 2.01
C PRO A 11 -2.51 10.82 1.39
N ILE A 12 -1.43 11.31 0.78
CA ILE A 12 -0.35 10.48 0.27
C ILE A 12 0.72 10.42 1.35
N VAL A 13 1.05 9.21 1.81
CA VAL A 13 2.01 9.03 2.89
C VAL A 13 3.36 8.62 2.30
N VAL A 14 4.40 9.39 2.63
CA VAL A 14 5.78 9.13 2.26
C VAL A 14 6.53 8.55 3.45
N THR A 15 6.97 7.31 3.31
CA THR A 15 7.81 6.61 4.28
C THR A 15 9.22 6.49 3.73
N GLU A 16 10.22 6.89 4.51
CA GLU A 16 11.63 6.75 4.16
C GLU A 16 12.35 5.85 5.17
N ILE A 17 12.99 4.80 4.66
CA ILE A 17 13.79 3.86 5.42
C ILE A 17 15.23 3.97 4.93
N ARG A 18 16.10 4.52 5.77
CA ARG A 18 17.54 4.63 5.48
C ARG A 18 18.26 3.40 6.00
N TYR A 19 18.92 2.71 5.09
CA TYR A 19 19.89 1.65 5.36
C TYR A 19 21.32 2.22 5.27
N PRO A 20 22.35 1.49 5.69
CA PRO A 20 23.74 1.98 5.62
C PRO A 20 24.22 2.35 4.21
N HIS A 21 23.72 1.68 3.16
CA HIS A 21 24.18 1.86 1.78
C HIS A 21 23.08 2.25 0.78
N ALA A 22 21.84 2.35 1.24
CA ALA A 22 20.70 2.63 0.39
C ALA A 22 19.56 3.31 1.15
N THR A 23 18.59 3.85 0.42
CA THR A 23 17.35 4.39 0.99
C THR A 23 16.16 3.87 0.23
N LEU A 24 15.19 3.30 0.95
CA LEU A 24 13.90 2.91 0.44
C LEU A 24 12.89 4.04 0.73
N THR A 25 12.27 4.56 -0.31
CA THR A 25 11.17 5.52 -0.22
C THR A 25 9.89 4.84 -0.69
N LEU A 26 8.84 4.89 0.13
CA LEU A 26 7.50 4.38 -0.18
C LEU A 26 6.53 5.55 -0.25
N ARG A 27 5.68 5.60 -1.26
CA ARG A 27 4.52 6.50 -1.38
C ARG A 27 3.26 5.68 -1.40
N ALA A 28 2.46 5.78 -0.33
CA ALA A 28 1.21 5.06 -0.18
C ALA A 28 0.02 6.00 -0.38
N ALA A 29 -0.97 5.57 -1.17
CA ALA A 29 -2.20 6.31 -1.41
C ALA A 29 -3.37 5.34 -1.65
N GLY A 30 -4.59 5.72 -1.25
CA GLY A 30 -5.80 5.07 -1.74
C GLY A 30 -6.29 5.79 -2.99
N HIS A 31 -6.73 5.04 -4.00
CA HIS A 31 -7.27 5.58 -5.24
C HIS A 31 -8.62 4.95 -5.56
N ALA A 32 -9.60 5.79 -5.89
CA ALA A 32 -10.93 5.34 -6.30
C ALA A 32 -11.15 5.57 -7.80
N HIS A 33 -11.53 4.52 -8.54
CA HIS A 33 -11.83 4.57 -9.96
C HIS A 33 -13.03 3.68 -10.30
N ALA A 34 -13.97 4.18 -11.11
CA ALA A 34 -15.14 3.39 -11.54
C ALA A 34 -15.93 2.69 -10.41
N GLY A 35 -15.97 3.29 -9.20
CA GLY A 35 -16.62 2.70 -8.03
C GLY A 35 -15.81 1.61 -7.32
N LEU A 36 -14.59 1.35 -7.78
CA LEU A 36 -13.62 0.44 -7.17
C LEU A 36 -12.58 1.23 -6.38
N ARG A 37 -11.97 0.59 -5.39
CA ARG A 37 -10.87 1.14 -4.60
C ARG A 37 -9.63 0.29 -4.77
N THR A 38 -8.49 0.93 -4.99
CA THR A 38 -7.17 0.30 -4.98
C THR A 38 -6.26 1.09 -4.06
N ASP A 39 -5.58 0.43 -3.14
CA ASP A 39 -4.47 1.05 -2.42
C ASP A 39 -3.17 0.83 -3.19
N ILE A 40 -2.36 1.86 -3.30
CA ILE A 40 -1.15 1.92 -4.13
C ILE A 40 0.03 2.16 -3.21
N VAL A 41 1.12 1.42 -3.44
CA VAL A 41 2.44 1.68 -2.85
C VAL A 41 3.46 1.77 -3.99
N GLN A 42 3.83 3.01 -4.34
CA GLN A 42 4.97 3.26 -5.22
C GLN A 42 6.24 3.26 -4.38
N TRP A 43 7.25 2.48 -4.77
CA TRP A 43 8.51 2.37 -4.05
C TRP A 43 9.70 2.76 -4.93
N GLN A 44 10.75 3.26 -4.28
CA GLN A 44 12.00 3.64 -4.90
C GLN A 44 13.17 3.25 -3.99
N ILE A 45 14.21 2.67 -4.56
CA ILE A 45 15.48 2.40 -3.89
C ILE A 45 16.59 3.22 -4.54
N ASP A 46 17.25 4.03 -3.72
CA ASP A 46 18.41 4.82 -4.10
C ASP A 46 19.66 4.24 -3.42
N ALA A 47 20.68 3.90 -4.19
CA ALA A 47 22.01 3.58 -3.67
C ALA A 47 22.76 4.86 -3.30
N HIS A 48 23.55 4.83 -2.22
CA HIS A 48 24.25 6.03 -1.73
C HIS A 48 25.53 6.32 -2.52
N ALA A 49 26.63 5.63 -2.19
CA ALA A 49 27.96 5.89 -2.76
C ALA A 49 28.47 4.73 -3.62
N GLU A 50 28.10 3.50 -3.27
CA GLU A 50 28.50 2.29 -3.99
C GLU A 50 27.27 1.54 -4.49
N PRO A 51 27.40 0.76 -5.58
CA PRO A 51 26.29 -0.04 -6.06
C PRO A 51 25.89 -1.10 -5.04
N VAL A 52 24.58 -1.28 -4.86
CA VAL A 52 24.04 -2.33 -3.98
C VAL A 52 23.29 -3.37 -4.78
N THR A 53 23.46 -4.64 -4.42
CA THR A 53 22.58 -5.72 -4.92
C THR A 53 21.55 -5.99 -3.85
N THR A 54 20.27 -5.84 -4.18
CA THR A 54 19.17 -5.93 -3.23
C THR A 54 17.91 -6.46 -3.90
N ALA A 55 16.87 -6.73 -3.12
CA ALA A 55 15.52 -7.03 -3.57
C ALA A 55 14.52 -6.29 -2.67
N LEU A 56 13.29 -6.12 -3.13
CA LEU A 56 12.19 -5.74 -2.25
C LEU A 56 11.63 -7.00 -1.60
N TRP A 57 11.58 -7.02 -0.28
CA TRP A 57 11.03 -8.11 0.51
C TRP A 57 9.73 -7.67 1.18
N LEU A 58 8.67 -8.46 1.03
CA LEU A 58 7.34 -8.18 1.55
C LEU A 58 6.92 -9.31 2.49
N GLN A 59 6.35 -8.93 3.63
CA GLN A 59 5.71 -9.85 4.55
C GLN A 59 4.21 -9.55 4.59
N VAL A 60 3.41 -10.49 4.09
CA VAL A 60 1.95 -10.38 4.16
C VAL A 60 1.47 -11.20 5.34
N GLN A 61 0.84 -10.52 6.31
CA GLN A 61 0.28 -11.16 7.50
C GLN A 61 -1.22 -11.37 7.30
N ASP A 62 -1.65 -12.63 7.32
CA ASP A 62 -3.05 -13.01 7.27
C ASP A 62 -3.24 -14.29 8.11
N HIS A 63 -4.22 -14.25 9.01
CA HIS A 63 -4.51 -15.37 9.91
C HIS A 63 -5.27 -16.51 9.22
N ALA A 64 -6.04 -16.21 8.18
CA ALA A 64 -6.91 -17.15 7.49
C ALA A 64 -6.33 -17.66 6.17
N ALA A 65 -5.43 -16.88 5.56
CA ALA A 65 -4.85 -17.20 4.25
C ALA A 65 -3.32 -17.14 4.23
N ARG A 66 -2.77 -17.63 3.13
CA ARG A 66 -1.39 -17.45 2.71
C ARG A 66 -1.37 -16.83 1.33
N CYS A 67 -0.41 -15.94 1.09
CA CYS A 67 -0.33 -15.13 -0.12
C CYS A 67 0.84 -15.61 -0.97
N ALA A 68 0.55 -16.08 -2.17
CA ALA A 68 1.56 -16.56 -3.11
C ALA A 68 1.11 -16.34 -4.56
N PRO A 69 2.06 -16.28 -5.51
CA PRO A 69 1.75 -16.46 -6.93
C PRO A 69 0.94 -17.72 -7.23
N ALA A 70 0.36 -17.80 -8.43
CA ALA A 70 -0.33 -19.00 -8.91
C ALA A 70 0.61 -20.15 -9.34
N GLY A 71 1.91 -20.02 -9.14
CA GLY A 71 2.92 -21.05 -9.40
C GLY A 71 4.20 -20.75 -8.64
N LEU A 72 5.26 -21.51 -8.87
CA LEU A 72 6.56 -21.24 -8.27
C LEU A 72 7.33 -20.13 -9.00
N ALA A 73 7.00 -19.85 -10.25
CA ALA A 73 7.62 -18.78 -11.03
C ALA A 73 7.24 -17.38 -10.51
N PRO A 74 8.15 -16.39 -10.62
CA PRO A 74 7.83 -14.99 -10.33
C PRO A 74 6.60 -14.52 -11.12
N SER A 75 5.66 -13.87 -10.43
CA SER A 75 4.41 -13.41 -11.03
C SER A 75 4.10 -11.98 -10.60
N PRO A 76 3.55 -11.13 -11.49
CA PRO A 76 3.02 -9.84 -11.09
C PRO A 76 1.72 -9.98 -10.28
N TYR A 77 1.09 -11.15 -10.23
CA TYR A 77 -0.16 -11.38 -9.50
C TYR A 77 0.07 -12.32 -8.32
N VAL A 78 -0.41 -11.91 -7.14
CA VAL A 78 -0.37 -12.69 -5.90
C VAL A 78 -1.79 -12.91 -5.40
N TYR A 79 -2.07 -14.15 -5.04
CA TYR A 79 -3.39 -14.60 -4.64
C TYR A 79 -3.40 -15.10 -3.20
N ALA A 80 -4.58 -15.03 -2.58
CA ALA A 80 -4.86 -15.71 -1.33
C ALA A 80 -5.16 -17.18 -1.59
N HIS A 81 -4.50 -18.03 -0.82
CA HIS A 81 -4.66 -19.48 -0.77
C HIS A 81 -5.03 -19.89 0.66
N PRO A 82 -5.83 -20.94 0.86
CA PRO A 82 -5.99 -21.56 2.16
C PRO A 82 -4.63 -21.91 2.77
N ALA A 83 -4.50 -21.79 4.09
CA ALA A 83 -3.21 -21.98 4.75
C ALA A 83 -2.59 -23.38 4.50
N ASP A 84 -3.43 -24.39 4.30
CA ASP A 84 -3.01 -25.77 4.04
C ASP A 84 -2.59 -26.03 2.58
N ASP A 85 -2.91 -25.13 1.65
CA ASP A 85 -2.71 -25.32 0.20
C ASP A 85 -1.39 -24.70 -0.32
N VAL A 86 -0.69 -23.89 0.49
CA VAL A 86 0.53 -23.25 0.04
C VAL A 86 1.71 -24.22 0.13
N PRO A 87 2.51 -24.36 -0.94
CA PRO A 87 3.70 -25.21 -0.94
C PRO A 87 4.57 -24.89 0.27
N SER A 88 4.69 -25.85 1.20
CA SER A 88 5.65 -25.78 2.28
C SER A 88 6.90 -26.53 1.84
N TRP A 89 8.06 -25.89 1.96
CA TRP A 89 9.34 -26.56 1.77
C TRP A 89 9.57 -27.43 3.01
N THR A 90 9.36 -28.74 2.88
CA THR A 90 9.35 -29.66 4.04
C THR A 90 10.74 -30.12 4.46
N GLY A 91 11.79 -29.71 3.74
CA GLY A 91 13.17 -29.88 4.19
C GLY A 91 14.22 -29.64 3.13
N LEU A 92 15.48 -29.94 3.48
CA LEU A 92 16.65 -29.85 2.60
C LEU A 92 16.49 -30.69 1.31
N GLN A 93 15.66 -31.73 1.35
CA GLN A 93 15.44 -32.62 0.21
C GLN A 93 14.64 -31.94 -0.91
N ASP A 94 13.69 -31.05 -0.57
CA ASP A 94 12.86 -30.34 -1.55
C ASP A 94 13.69 -29.33 -2.38
N LEU A 95 14.81 -28.85 -1.85
CA LEU A 95 15.76 -27.98 -2.58
C LEU A 95 16.45 -28.70 -3.76
N PHE A 96 16.42 -30.03 -3.80
CA PHE A 96 17.07 -30.83 -4.84
C PHE A 96 16.06 -31.53 -5.77
N THR A 97 14.76 -31.38 -5.53
CA THR A 97 13.70 -31.97 -6.34
C THR A 97 13.23 -30.96 -7.38
N THR A 98 13.28 -31.31 -8.66
CA THR A 98 12.67 -30.50 -9.72
C THR A 98 11.15 -30.56 -9.58
N HIS A 99 10.55 -29.50 -9.05
CA HIS A 99 9.10 -29.36 -9.00
C HIS A 99 8.61 -29.00 -10.42
N VAL A 100 7.85 -29.91 -11.04
CA VAL A 100 7.05 -29.57 -12.21
C VAL A 100 5.84 -28.84 -11.66
N ASP A 101 5.72 -27.53 -11.92
CA ASP A 101 4.60 -26.70 -11.47
C ASP A 101 3.27 -27.39 -11.82
N PRO A 102 2.51 -27.93 -10.84
CA PRO A 102 1.09 -28.07 -11.07
C PRO A 102 0.55 -26.64 -11.10
N PRO A 103 -0.17 -26.23 -12.16
CA PRO A 103 -0.75 -24.90 -12.18
C PRO A 103 -1.63 -24.72 -10.94
N LEU A 104 -1.33 -23.78 -10.03
CA LEU A 104 -2.23 -23.42 -8.93
C LEU A 104 -3.49 -22.67 -9.46
N GLU A 105 -3.74 -22.74 -10.78
CA GLU A 105 -4.90 -22.20 -11.49
C GLU A 105 -6.23 -22.73 -10.96
N ALA A 106 -6.26 -23.87 -10.25
CA ALA A 106 -7.51 -24.48 -9.80
C ALA A 106 -8.04 -23.95 -8.45
N VAL A 107 -7.23 -23.25 -7.63
CA VAL A 107 -7.60 -22.97 -6.22
C VAL A 107 -7.40 -21.52 -5.76
N ALA A 108 -6.72 -20.65 -6.53
CA ALA A 108 -6.52 -19.24 -6.18
C ALA A 108 -7.84 -18.43 -6.19
N ARG A 109 -8.38 -18.07 -5.01
CA ARG A 109 -9.75 -17.55 -4.88
C ARG A 109 -9.87 -16.03 -4.80
N GLU A 110 -8.82 -15.30 -4.42
CA GLU A 110 -8.86 -13.85 -4.31
C GLU A 110 -7.53 -13.22 -4.70
N LEU A 111 -7.56 -12.16 -5.50
CA LEU A 111 -6.38 -11.38 -5.87
C LEU A 111 -6.04 -10.46 -4.70
N VAL A 112 -4.86 -10.63 -4.12
CA VAL A 112 -4.42 -9.88 -2.94
C VAL A 112 -3.65 -8.63 -3.34
N LEU A 113 -2.68 -8.79 -4.24
CA LEU A 113 -1.88 -7.67 -4.73
C LEU A 113 -1.34 -7.91 -6.14
N VAL A 114 -0.97 -6.81 -6.78
CA VAL A 114 -0.38 -6.75 -8.11
C VAL A 114 0.95 -6.01 -8.04
N SER A 115 2.01 -6.57 -8.61
CA SER A 115 3.36 -5.98 -8.70
C SER A 115 3.82 -5.98 -10.18
N PRO A 116 3.31 -5.06 -11.00
CA PRO A 116 3.45 -5.10 -12.46
C PRO A 116 4.88 -4.84 -12.94
N THR A 117 5.66 -4.05 -12.20
CA THR A 117 7.03 -3.66 -12.57
C THR A 117 8.08 -4.69 -12.16
N HIS A 118 7.84 -5.36 -11.03
CA HIS A 118 8.77 -6.33 -10.45
C HIS A 118 7.96 -7.53 -9.93
N PRO A 119 7.84 -8.61 -10.74
CA PRO A 119 7.15 -9.82 -10.33
C PRO A 119 7.67 -10.36 -8.99
N LEU A 120 6.77 -10.97 -8.22
CA LEU A 120 7.05 -11.49 -6.90
C LEU A 120 7.12 -13.02 -6.94
N GLN A 121 8.02 -13.58 -6.14
CA GLN A 121 8.15 -15.01 -5.90
C GLN A 121 8.07 -15.31 -4.40
N VAL A 122 7.82 -16.57 -4.05
CA VAL A 122 7.80 -17.02 -2.66
C VAL A 122 9.18 -16.90 -2.04
N ALA A 123 9.27 -16.32 -0.85
CA ALA A 123 10.49 -16.16 -0.07
C ALA A 123 10.26 -16.57 1.39
N SER A 124 11.34 -16.75 2.17
CA SER A 124 11.24 -17.10 3.59
C SER A 124 10.71 -15.92 4.41
N ALA A 125 9.65 -16.13 5.19
CA ALA A 125 9.19 -15.18 6.23
C ALA A 125 10.27 -14.98 7.31
N TYR A 126 10.46 -13.74 7.78
CA TYR A 126 11.46 -13.41 8.82
C TYR A 126 10.99 -13.76 10.24
N ASP A 127 9.68 -13.93 10.45
CA ASP A 127 9.07 -14.24 11.74
C ASP A 127 8.31 -15.57 11.71
N HIS A 128 8.17 -16.21 12.88
CA HIS A 128 7.38 -17.45 13.05
C HIS A 128 5.85 -17.24 13.04
N GLY A 129 5.37 -16.04 12.69
CA GLY A 129 3.94 -15.73 12.60
C GLY A 129 3.28 -16.31 11.34
N PRO A 130 1.95 -16.26 11.20
CA PRO A 130 1.24 -16.64 9.99
C PRO A 130 1.49 -15.60 8.88
N ALA A 131 2.69 -15.65 8.32
CA ALA A 131 3.19 -14.68 7.36
C ALA A 131 3.60 -15.38 6.07
N SER A 132 3.28 -14.74 4.95
CA SER A 132 3.78 -15.14 3.63
C SER A 132 4.92 -14.21 3.25
N GLY A 133 6.11 -14.77 3.04
CA GLY A 133 7.26 -14.03 2.54
C GLY A 133 7.21 -13.98 1.02
N LEU A 134 7.35 -12.79 0.47
CA LEU A 134 7.43 -12.56 -0.97
C LEU A 134 8.64 -11.69 -1.26
N SER A 135 9.30 -11.91 -2.40
CA SER A 135 10.36 -11.03 -2.84
C SER A 135 10.33 -10.79 -4.34
N THR A 136 10.89 -9.67 -4.77
CA THR A 136 11.32 -9.52 -6.16
C THR A 136 12.55 -10.39 -6.43
N ASP A 137 12.97 -10.45 -7.69
CA ASP A 137 14.34 -10.87 -8.01
C ASP A 137 15.37 -9.89 -7.43
N LEU A 138 16.60 -10.38 -7.26
CA LEU A 138 17.74 -9.53 -6.95
C LEU A 138 18.04 -8.63 -8.13
N PHE A 139 18.19 -7.34 -7.85
CA PHE A 139 18.60 -6.34 -8.82
C PHE A 139 19.72 -5.48 -8.25
N LYS A 140 20.53 -4.94 -9.17
CA LYS A 140 21.59 -4.00 -8.85
C LYS A 140 21.06 -2.57 -8.92
N VAL A 141 21.30 -1.78 -7.90
CA VAL A 141 20.99 -0.35 -7.85
C VAL A 141 22.30 0.42 -7.94
N GLU A 142 22.48 1.20 -8.99
CA GLU A 142 23.67 2.04 -9.19
C GLU A 142 23.47 3.40 -8.50
N PRO A 143 24.52 4.02 -7.91
CA PRO A 143 24.43 5.36 -7.35
C PRO A 143 23.94 6.38 -8.41
N GLY A 144 22.92 7.16 -8.05
CA GLY A 144 22.31 8.14 -8.94
C GLY A 144 21.32 7.57 -9.98
N VAL A 145 21.13 6.25 -10.03
CA VAL A 145 20.13 5.59 -10.88
C VAL A 145 19.18 4.79 -10.00
N PRO A 146 18.07 5.41 -9.53
CA PRO A 146 17.12 4.72 -8.68
C PRO A 146 16.43 3.57 -9.41
N VAL A 147 16.13 2.49 -8.68
CA VAL A 147 15.20 1.46 -9.12
C VAL A 147 13.83 1.73 -8.49
N THR A 148 12.78 1.66 -9.30
CA THR A 148 11.42 1.98 -8.88
C THR A 148 10.47 0.85 -9.21
N GLY A 149 9.40 0.73 -8.43
CA GLY A 149 8.31 -0.16 -8.75
C GLY A 149 7.04 0.21 -8.02
N VAL A 150 6.00 -0.58 -8.26
CA VAL A 150 4.68 -0.35 -7.67
C VAL A 150 4.09 -1.66 -7.16
N ILE A 151 3.33 -1.55 -6.07
CA ILE A 151 2.48 -2.61 -5.54
C ILE A 151 1.07 -2.03 -5.43
N CYS A 152 0.09 -2.71 -5.99
CA CYS A 152 -1.32 -2.33 -5.94
C CYS A 152 -2.11 -3.39 -5.16
N LEU A 153 -2.99 -2.95 -4.26
CA LEU A 153 -3.91 -3.78 -3.49
C LEU A 153 -5.33 -3.43 -3.96
N PRO A 154 -5.93 -4.23 -4.86
CA PRO A 154 -7.21 -3.91 -5.50
C PRO A 154 -8.42 -4.15 -4.59
N GLN A 155 -8.28 -4.17 -3.27
CA GLN A 155 -9.38 -4.26 -2.28
C GLN A 155 -10.64 -5.01 -2.77
N ALA A 156 -10.52 -6.33 -2.94
CA ALA A 156 -11.58 -7.26 -3.36
C ALA A 156 -12.12 -7.12 -4.81
N HIS A 157 -11.43 -6.44 -5.73
CA HIS A 157 -11.73 -6.48 -7.17
C HIS A 157 -10.62 -7.15 -8.00
N ARG A 158 -11.01 -7.62 -9.19
CA ARG A 158 -10.12 -8.33 -10.13
C ARG A 158 -9.83 -7.54 -11.42
N ASP A 159 -10.44 -6.37 -11.58
CA ASP A 159 -10.18 -5.49 -12.72
C ASP A 159 -8.82 -4.78 -12.55
N VAL A 160 -7.75 -5.46 -12.99
CA VAL A 160 -6.35 -5.03 -12.81
C VAL A 160 -5.56 -5.00 -14.10
N VAL A 161 -6.22 -5.19 -15.26
CA VAL A 161 -5.58 -5.31 -16.58
C VAL A 161 -4.78 -4.07 -16.95
N ALA A 162 -5.15 -2.91 -16.43
CA ALA A 162 -4.52 -1.62 -16.72
C ALA A 162 -3.66 -1.06 -15.57
N MET A 163 -3.41 -1.79 -14.49
CA MET A 163 -2.63 -1.30 -13.34
C MET A 163 -1.12 -1.37 -13.59
N ASP A 164 -0.63 -0.72 -14.65
CA ASP A 164 0.80 -0.57 -14.91
C ASP A 164 1.38 0.69 -14.22
N ALA A 165 2.67 0.94 -14.41
CA ALA A 165 3.33 2.11 -13.83
C ALA A 165 2.71 3.44 -14.31
N GLY A 166 2.28 3.53 -15.57
CA GLY A 166 1.66 4.73 -16.12
C GLY A 166 0.28 5.00 -15.51
N TRP A 167 -0.50 3.94 -15.27
CA TRP A 167 -1.75 4.05 -14.53
C TRP A 167 -1.53 4.50 -13.08
N VAL A 168 -0.53 3.95 -12.39
CA VAL A 168 -0.20 4.37 -11.01
C VAL A 168 0.19 5.85 -10.97
N ASP A 169 1.03 6.33 -11.89
CA ASP A 169 1.41 7.73 -11.96
C ASP A 169 0.19 8.64 -12.21
N ALA A 170 -0.71 8.23 -13.11
CA ALA A 170 -1.95 8.94 -13.38
C ALA A 170 -2.90 8.96 -12.16
N ALA A 171 -3.05 7.84 -11.46
CA ALA A 171 -3.84 7.71 -10.24
C ALA A 171 -3.33 8.65 -9.14
N LEU A 172 -2.01 8.64 -8.86
CA LEU A 172 -1.40 9.53 -7.88
C LEU A 172 -1.54 11.01 -8.27
N ALA A 173 -1.42 11.34 -9.56
CA ALA A 173 -1.65 12.70 -10.04
C ALA A 173 -3.13 13.13 -9.87
N GLN A 174 -4.07 12.22 -10.10
CA GLN A 174 -5.49 12.46 -9.87
C GLN A 174 -5.80 12.68 -8.39
N GLU A 175 -5.25 11.85 -7.50
CA GLU A 175 -5.41 12.04 -6.05
C GLU A 175 -4.88 13.41 -5.60
N ARG A 176 -3.65 13.77 -6.00
CA ARG A 176 -3.11 15.11 -5.72
C ARG A 176 -4.02 16.21 -6.21
N ARG A 177 -4.54 16.09 -7.44
CA ARG A 177 -5.44 17.08 -8.03
C ARG A 177 -6.76 17.16 -7.26
N PHE A 178 -7.36 16.03 -6.92
CA PHE A 178 -8.62 16.00 -6.18
C PHE A 178 -8.47 16.70 -4.83
N TRP A 179 -7.50 16.27 -4.03
CA TRP A 179 -7.32 16.77 -2.67
C TRP A 179 -6.86 18.23 -2.61
N ARG A 180 -5.96 18.66 -3.51
CA ARG A 180 -5.50 20.06 -3.55
C ARG A 180 -6.57 21.04 -4.04
N ASN A 181 -7.57 20.57 -4.77
CA ASN A 181 -8.68 21.41 -5.23
C ASN A 181 -9.92 21.28 -4.35
N LEU A 182 -9.88 20.44 -3.31
CA LEU A 182 -10.96 20.36 -2.34
C LEU A 182 -10.82 21.54 -1.37
N PRO A 183 -11.85 22.39 -1.22
CA PRO A 183 -11.80 23.48 -0.25
C PRO A 183 -11.89 22.90 1.17
N LEU A 184 -10.73 22.63 1.77
CA LEU A 184 -10.62 22.02 3.10
C LEU A 184 -10.80 23.04 4.23
N VAL A 185 -10.31 24.27 4.05
CA VAL A 185 -10.39 25.37 5.01
C VAL A 185 -10.58 26.66 4.23
N GLU A 186 -11.80 27.20 4.20
CA GLU A 186 -12.11 28.44 3.45
C GLU A 186 -12.15 29.68 4.35
N THR A 187 -12.53 29.51 5.62
CA THR A 187 -12.95 30.63 6.48
C THR A 187 -11.83 31.18 7.36
N ILE A 188 -10.75 30.41 7.57
CA ILE A 188 -9.64 30.75 8.45
C ILE A 188 -8.34 30.88 7.68
N ALA A 189 -7.63 32.00 7.86
CA ALA A 189 -6.28 32.20 7.36
C ALA A 189 -5.32 32.50 8.51
N ILE A 190 -4.35 31.61 8.74
CA ILE A 190 -3.29 31.82 9.73
C ILE A 190 -1.99 32.19 9.01
N PRO A 191 -1.35 33.32 9.32
CA PRO A 191 -0.13 33.76 8.62
C PRO A 191 1.05 32.78 8.74
N ASN A 192 1.10 31.97 9.79
CA ASN A 192 2.10 30.94 9.95
C ASN A 192 1.74 29.70 9.11
N ALA A 193 2.52 29.46 8.06
CA ALA A 193 2.28 28.36 7.12
C ALA A 193 2.23 26.98 7.80
N ALA A 194 3.11 26.69 8.76
CA ALA A 194 3.11 25.39 9.44
C ALA A 194 1.84 25.16 10.28
N ILE A 195 1.27 26.22 10.87
CA ILE A 195 0.00 26.13 11.60
C ILE A 195 -1.17 26.00 10.61
N MET A 196 -1.13 26.70 9.48
CA MET A 196 -2.14 26.56 8.42
C MET A 196 -2.13 25.15 7.81
N ASP A 197 -0.95 24.58 7.60
CA ASP A 197 -0.76 23.19 7.15
C ASP A 197 -1.32 22.20 8.17
N MET A 198 -1.09 22.43 9.47
CA MET A 198 -1.69 21.63 10.53
C MET A 198 -3.23 21.67 10.47
N LEU A 199 -3.84 22.84 10.32
CA LEU A 199 -5.30 22.97 10.18
C LEU A 199 -5.82 22.25 8.93
N THR A 200 -5.13 22.42 7.80
CA THR A 200 -5.47 21.77 6.54
C THR A 200 -5.41 20.24 6.67
N ALA A 201 -4.37 19.71 7.32
CA ALA A 201 -4.24 18.29 7.59
C ALA A 201 -5.33 17.76 8.54
N CYS A 202 -5.70 18.53 9.58
CA CYS A 202 -6.81 18.18 10.47
C CYS A 202 -8.14 18.10 9.70
N ALA A 203 -8.43 19.10 8.85
CA ALA A 203 -9.63 19.13 8.02
C ALA A 203 -9.69 17.92 7.07
N ARG A 204 -8.57 17.64 6.37
CA ARG A 204 -8.41 16.45 5.52
C ARG A 204 -8.69 15.17 6.30
N ASN A 205 -8.09 15.02 7.48
CA ASN A 205 -8.25 13.80 8.30
C ASN A 205 -9.72 13.56 8.70
N ILE A 206 -10.48 14.61 9.02
CA ILE A 206 -11.92 14.49 9.31
C ILE A 206 -12.66 13.95 8.09
N LEU A 207 -12.37 14.46 6.89
CA LEU A 207 -13.01 13.97 5.66
C LEU A 207 -12.58 12.54 5.31
N GLN A 208 -11.33 12.15 5.59
CA GLN A 208 -10.87 10.78 5.40
C GLN A 208 -11.54 9.78 6.34
N ALA A 209 -11.98 10.22 7.52
CA ALA A 209 -12.73 9.40 8.46
C ALA A 209 -14.17 9.10 7.97
N ARG A 210 -14.63 9.72 6.88
CA ARG A 210 -15.94 9.46 6.31
C ARG A 210 -15.92 8.16 5.50
N GLU A 211 -16.76 7.22 5.91
CA GLU A 211 -17.05 5.98 5.19
C GLU A 211 -18.50 5.99 4.67
N VAL A 212 -18.81 5.15 3.69
CA VAL A 212 -20.19 4.88 3.26
C VAL A 212 -20.58 3.51 3.78
N LYS A 213 -21.58 3.47 4.67
CA LYS A 213 -22.12 2.24 5.22
C LYS A 213 -23.62 2.19 4.95
N ASP A 214 -24.08 1.09 4.35
CA ASP A 214 -25.48 0.90 3.94
C ASP A 214 -26.03 2.09 3.10
N GLY A 215 -25.17 2.69 2.27
CA GLY A 215 -25.50 3.83 1.40
C GLY A 215 -25.50 5.20 2.11
N LEU A 216 -25.22 5.25 3.41
CA LEU A 216 -25.17 6.48 4.20
C LEU A 216 -23.74 6.86 4.59
N PRO A 217 -23.40 8.16 4.62
CA PRO A 217 -22.13 8.60 5.13
C PRO A 217 -22.08 8.48 6.66
N GLU A 218 -21.10 7.75 7.16
CA GLU A 218 -20.78 7.63 8.59
C GLU A 218 -19.34 8.09 8.83
N PHE A 219 -19.07 8.71 9.98
CA PHE A 219 -17.71 9.03 10.38
C PHE A 219 -17.17 7.93 11.30
N GLN A 220 -16.03 7.35 10.92
CA GLN A 220 -15.30 6.34 11.69
C GLN A 220 -14.00 6.98 12.18
N VAL A 221 -13.93 7.24 13.49
CA VAL A 221 -12.89 8.09 14.08
C VAL A 221 -11.53 7.35 14.25
N GLY A 222 -11.46 6.05 13.96
CA GLY A 222 -10.19 5.30 13.95
C GLY A 222 -10.20 4.00 13.13
N PRO A 223 -9.02 3.46 12.81
CA PRO A 223 -8.88 2.35 11.84
C PRO A 223 -9.20 0.95 12.39
N THR A 224 -9.12 0.72 13.71
CA THR A 224 -9.18 -0.66 14.26
C THR A 224 -10.12 -0.82 15.46
N VAL A 225 -10.01 0.02 16.49
CA VAL A 225 -10.72 -0.19 17.77
C VAL A 225 -11.74 0.90 18.11
N TYR A 226 -11.70 2.03 17.41
CA TYR A 226 -12.59 3.18 17.64
C TYR A 226 -13.48 3.40 16.41
N ARG A 227 -14.32 2.39 16.12
CA ARG A 227 -15.26 2.39 14.99
C ARG A 227 -16.66 2.77 15.48
N GLY A 228 -16.92 4.07 15.50
CA GLY A 228 -18.21 4.67 15.82
C GLY A 228 -18.05 6.14 16.16
N LEU A 229 -18.94 6.99 15.66
CA LEU A 229 -19.02 8.38 16.05
C LEU A 229 -19.78 8.48 17.39
N TRP A 230 -19.08 8.82 18.47
CA TRP A 230 -19.76 9.10 19.73
C TRP A 230 -20.35 10.51 19.70
N VAL A 231 -21.41 10.73 20.48
CA VAL A 231 -22.12 12.03 20.52
C VAL A 231 -21.15 13.21 20.78
N ILE A 232 -20.13 12.99 21.61
CA ILE A 232 -19.11 14.00 21.92
C ILE A 232 -18.22 14.31 20.70
N ASP A 233 -17.84 13.29 19.91
CA ASP A 233 -17.05 13.45 18.70
C ASP A 233 -17.84 14.24 17.65
N GLY A 234 -19.13 13.92 17.52
CA GLY A 234 -20.05 14.62 16.63
C GLY A 234 -20.20 16.11 16.97
N TYR A 235 -20.25 16.45 18.27
CA TYR A 235 -20.29 17.85 18.72
C TYR A 235 -19.04 18.62 18.24
N PHE A 236 -17.85 18.07 18.45
CA PHE A 236 -16.60 18.71 18.02
C PHE A 236 -16.47 18.80 16.49
N PHE A 237 -16.89 17.77 15.76
CA PHE A 237 -16.88 17.82 14.29
C PHE A 237 -17.82 18.87 13.73
N LEU A 238 -19.02 19.04 14.29
CA LEU A 238 -19.96 20.08 13.85
C LEU A 238 -19.42 21.48 14.16
N GLU A 239 -18.80 21.67 15.32
CA GLU A 239 -18.16 22.94 15.66
C GLU A 239 -16.98 23.25 14.73
N ALA A 240 -16.12 22.26 14.46
CA ALA A 240 -15.01 22.39 13.52
C ALA A 240 -15.50 22.68 12.09
N ALA A 241 -16.53 21.97 11.61
CA ALA A 241 -17.09 22.11 10.27
C ALA A 241 -17.66 23.51 9.99
N ARG A 242 -17.94 24.32 11.01
CA ARG A 242 -18.32 25.73 10.82
C ARG A 242 -17.16 26.59 10.32
N PHE A 243 -15.93 26.15 10.59
CA PHE A 243 -14.71 26.89 10.29
C PHE A 243 -13.93 26.34 9.09
N LEU A 244 -14.25 25.10 8.68
CA LEU A 244 -13.75 24.45 7.48
C LEU A 244 -14.53 24.96 6.27
#